data_AF-A0A0R2CMA7-F1
#
_entry.id   AF-A0A0R2CMA7-F1
#
_cell.length_a   1.000
_cell.length_b   1.000
_cell.length_c   1.000
_cell.angle_alpha   90.00
_cell.angle_beta   90.00
_cell.angle_gamma   90.00
#
_symmetry.space_group_name_H-M   'P 1'
#
loop_
_entity.id
_entity.type
_entity.pdbx_description
1 polymer ?
#
loop_
_entity_poly.entity_id
_entity_poly.type
_entity_poly.pdbx_seq_one_letter_code
_entity_poly.pdbx_strand_id
1 'polypeptide(L)'
;MKKGVLLINLGTPQTPTTEDVREYLQRFLSDPRVIDMPAWKWKPILNTMILPKRPAKSAKLYQQIWSPDHGSPLLYYTKQQALQLQKLLPDYVVKFAMSYSDPLISDVLTEFEAAKVDDLTIIPLYPQYSTTTVGSVADDINRFFYRRSVIPNLHLITDFCDFKPYIQALAAKIAASLAEFKPDLLLLSYHGIPKSYVAKGDPYQQRCELTTKLLLTELKLKVPVKQTYQSRFGPDEWLTPATDATLKTLPAQGVKRVLVASPSFVADCLETLHELEIENREYFLTSGGKDFALVPALNADPAFTQVLRQLVLQPR
;
A
#
# COMPACT_ATOMS: atom_id res chain seq x y z
N MET A 1 1.94 31.19 -9.94
CA MET A 1 1.60 30.06 -9.07
C MET A 1 2.36 28.84 -9.54
N LYS A 2 3.35 28.38 -8.79
CA LYS A 2 4.16 27.21 -9.11
C LYS A 2 3.59 26.00 -8.40
N LYS A 3 3.06 25.06 -9.16
CA LYS A 3 2.34 23.90 -8.63
C LYS A 3 3.28 22.72 -8.41
N GLY A 4 3.04 21.99 -7.34
CA GLY A 4 3.74 20.75 -6.98
C GLY A 4 2.79 19.59 -6.82
N VAL A 5 3.29 18.38 -7.10
CA VAL A 5 2.61 17.12 -6.77
C VAL A 5 3.59 16.23 -6.01
N LEU A 6 3.19 15.78 -4.83
CA LEU A 6 3.94 14.86 -4.00
C LEU A 6 3.20 13.52 -3.90
N LEU A 7 3.76 12.47 -4.50
CA LEU A 7 3.30 11.09 -4.29
C LEU A 7 3.98 10.51 -3.06
N ILE A 8 3.23 9.89 -2.14
CA ILE A 8 3.82 9.34 -0.90
C ILE A 8 3.47 7.87 -0.78
N ASN A 9 4.48 7.03 -0.53
CA ASN A 9 4.26 5.61 -0.25
C ASN A 9 4.90 5.21 1.09
N LEU A 10 4.75 3.96 1.50
CA LEU A 10 5.23 3.46 2.80
C LEU A 10 6.75 3.58 2.90
N GLY A 11 7.44 3.15 1.84
CA GLY A 11 8.87 2.98 1.83
C GLY A 11 9.29 1.51 1.91
N THR A 12 10.58 1.31 1.75
CA THR A 12 11.23 0.00 1.65
C THR A 12 12.66 0.15 2.19
N PRO A 13 13.29 -0.90 2.72
CA PRO A 13 14.72 -0.84 3.03
C PRO A 13 15.56 -0.47 1.81
N GLN A 14 16.73 0.15 2.03
CA GLN A 14 17.65 0.58 0.97
C GLN A 14 18.22 -0.61 0.19
N THR A 15 18.64 -1.66 0.89
CA THR A 15 19.02 -2.96 0.33
C THR A 15 18.33 -4.10 1.08
N PRO A 16 18.28 -5.33 0.55
CA PRO A 16 17.63 -6.45 1.22
C PRO A 16 18.61 -7.10 2.22
N THR A 17 19.44 -6.30 2.88
CA THR A 17 20.39 -6.72 3.91
C THR A 17 19.77 -6.57 5.30
N THR A 18 20.27 -7.33 6.28
CA THR A 18 19.75 -7.27 7.65
C THR A 18 19.88 -5.89 8.28
N GLU A 19 20.92 -5.13 7.92
CA GLU A 19 21.20 -3.80 8.46
C GLU A 19 20.19 -2.76 7.99
N ASP A 20 20.02 -2.61 6.68
CA ASP A 20 19.07 -1.64 6.11
C ASP A 20 17.62 -1.98 6.46
N VAL A 21 17.29 -3.29 6.53
CA VAL A 21 15.99 -3.75 7.00
C VAL A 21 15.79 -3.40 8.47
N ARG A 22 16.84 -3.44 9.31
CA ARG A 22 16.74 -3.01 10.70
C ARG A 22 16.45 -1.52 10.80
N GLU A 23 17.14 -0.70 10.03
CA GLU A 23 16.91 0.76 10.01
C GLU A 23 15.48 1.09 9.57
N TYR A 24 15.04 0.52 8.45
CA TYR A 24 13.68 0.67 7.94
C TYR A 24 12.63 0.25 9.00
N LEU A 25 12.78 -0.95 9.57
CA LEU A 25 11.85 -1.45 10.59
C LEU A 25 11.89 -0.60 11.86
N GLN A 26 13.04 -0.05 12.23
CA GLN A 26 13.15 0.83 13.39
C GLN A 26 12.36 2.12 13.16
N ARG A 27 12.47 2.75 11.98
CA ARG A 27 11.68 3.94 11.63
C ARG A 27 10.18 3.60 11.60
N PHE A 28 9.79 2.59 10.84
CA PHE A 28 8.40 2.17 10.66
C PHE A 28 7.71 1.79 11.98
N LEU A 29 8.33 0.91 12.77
CA LEU A 29 7.72 0.43 14.00
C LEU A 29 7.83 1.44 15.16
N SER A 30 8.60 2.52 15.03
CA SER A 30 8.64 3.57 16.05
C SER A 30 7.49 4.56 15.94
N ASP A 31 6.74 4.52 14.83
CA ASP A 31 5.62 5.43 14.59
C ASP A 31 4.42 5.09 15.50
N PRO A 32 3.95 6.03 16.34
CA PRO A 32 2.79 5.81 17.21
C PRO A 32 1.46 5.62 16.45
N ARG A 33 1.37 6.02 15.18
CA ARG A 33 0.23 5.71 14.31
C ARG A 33 0.22 4.25 13.89
N VAL A 34 1.39 3.64 13.73
CA VAL A 34 1.53 2.22 13.35
C VAL A 34 1.37 1.33 14.57
N ILE A 35 2.06 1.67 15.66
CA ILE A 35 2.00 0.94 16.93
C ILE A 35 1.34 1.80 18.01
N ASP A 36 0.07 1.51 18.27
CA ASP A 36 -0.76 2.22 19.24
C ASP A 36 -0.51 1.71 20.67
N MET A 37 0.73 1.87 21.12
CA MET A 37 1.19 1.55 22.48
C MET A 37 2.04 2.71 23.02
N PRO A 38 1.91 3.07 24.32
CA PRO A 38 2.76 4.10 24.91
C PRO A 38 4.26 3.84 24.67
N ALA A 39 4.97 4.85 24.16
CA ALA A 39 6.35 4.72 23.70
C ALA A 39 7.30 4.14 24.76
N TRP A 40 7.08 4.43 26.04
CA TRP A 40 7.90 3.90 27.14
C TRP A 40 7.74 2.38 27.34
N LYS A 41 6.59 1.80 26.95
CA LYS A 41 6.38 0.35 26.90
C LYS A 41 6.93 -0.25 25.61
N TRP A 42 6.67 0.43 24.49
CA TRP A 42 6.99 -0.10 23.17
C TRP A 42 8.47 -0.05 22.83
N LYS A 43 9.18 1.06 23.13
CA LYS A 43 10.60 1.20 22.80
C LYS A 43 11.48 0.09 23.38
N PRO A 44 11.31 -0.35 24.64
CA PRO A 44 12.01 -1.54 25.14
C PRO A 44 11.73 -2.80 24.31
N ILE A 45 10.46 -3.10 24.02
CA ILE A 45 10.06 -4.28 23.22
C ILE A 45 10.67 -4.22 21.82
N LEU A 46 10.57 -3.07 21.15
CA LEU A 46 11.10 -2.86 19.81
C LEU A 46 12.61 -3.12 19.77
N ASN A 47 13.38 -2.50 20.66
CA ASN A 47 14.84 -2.56 20.63
C ASN A 47 15.42 -3.87 21.18
N THR A 48 14.72 -4.58 22.07
CA THR A 48 15.26 -5.78 22.73
C THR A 48 14.68 -7.10 22.21
N MET A 49 13.43 -7.11 21.72
CA MET A 49 12.77 -8.33 21.27
C MET A 49 12.64 -8.39 19.74
N ILE A 50 12.33 -7.26 19.11
CA ILE A 50 11.98 -7.21 17.67
C ILE A 50 13.22 -6.97 16.80
N LEU A 51 13.90 -5.83 16.96
CA LEU A 51 15.03 -5.42 16.12
C LEU A 51 16.27 -6.35 16.17
N PRO A 52 16.49 -7.16 17.23
CA PRO A 52 17.58 -8.15 17.20
C PRO A 52 17.33 -9.35 16.29
N LYS A 53 16.06 -9.75 16.07
CA LYS A 53 15.72 -11.00 15.37
C LYS A 53 14.94 -10.81 14.07
N ARG A 54 13.96 -9.90 14.07
CA ARG A 54 13.05 -9.70 12.94
C ARG A 54 13.77 -9.25 11.65
N PRO A 55 14.75 -8.33 11.69
CA PRO A 55 15.38 -7.85 10.46
C PRO A 55 16.02 -8.95 9.62
N ALA A 56 16.68 -9.92 10.25
CA ALA A 56 17.31 -11.03 9.52
C ALA A 56 16.28 -11.93 8.83
N LYS A 57 15.09 -12.10 9.42
CA LYS A 57 13.98 -12.84 8.79
C LYS A 57 13.41 -12.03 7.63
N SER A 58 13.07 -10.77 7.86
CA SER A 58 12.51 -9.88 6.85
C SER A 58 13.45 -9.67 5.67
N ALA A 59 14.77 -9.56 5.90
CA ALA A 59 15.77 -9.46 4.84
C ALA A 59 15.70 -10.64 3.86
N LYS A 60 15.52 -11.87 4.34
CA LYS A 60 15.34 -13.04 3.47
C LYS A 60 14.09 -12.93 2.59
N LEU A 61 13.01 -12.36 3.12
CA LEU A 61 11.78 -12.16 2.34
C LEU A 61 11.98 -11.07 1.28
N TYR A 62 12.60 -9.95 1.66
CA TYR A 62 12.97 -8.91 0.70
C TYR A 62 13.87 -9.42 -0.42
N GLN A 63 14.85 -10.29 -0.11
CA GLN A 63 15.73 -10.91 -1.11
C GLN A 63 14.96 -11.69 -2.18
N GLN A 64 13.83 -12.31 -1.82
CA GLN A 64 13.03 -13.09 -2.77
C GLN A 64 12.30 -12.23 -3.81
N ILE A 65 12.05 -10.95 -3.49
CA ILE A 65 11.34 -10.00 -4.36
C ILE A 65 12.26 -8.92 -4.93
N TRP A 66 13.56 -8.98 -4.62
CA TRP A 66 14.51 -7.94 -4.98
C TRP A 66 14.95 -8.08 -6.43
N SER A 67 14.76 -7.04 -7.24
CA SER A 67 15.30 -7.01 -8.59
C SER A 67 16.79 -6.64 -8.57
N PRO A 68 17.66 -7.36 -9.29
CA PRO A 68 19.05 -6.96 -9.48
C PRO A 68 19.20 -5.60 -10.16
N ASP A 69 18.32 -5.29 -11.12
CA ASP A 69 18.40 -4.10 -11.95
C ASP A 69 17.69 -2.88 -11.34
N HIS A 70 16.62 -3.13 -10.57
CA HIS A 70 15.69 -2.10 -10.13
C HIS A 70 15.52 -2.01 -8.62
N GLY A 71 16.06 -2.97 -7.86
CA GLY A 71 15.93 -3.04 -6.42
C GLY A 71 14.51 -3.38 -5.97
N SER A 72 14.02 -2.66 -4.96
CA SER A 72 12.67 -2.85 -4.43
C SER A 72 11.59 -2.49 -5.46
N PRO A 73 10.61 -3.38 -5.74
CA PRO A 73 9.53 -3.10 -6.68
C PRO A 73 8.68 -1.90 -6.23
N LEU A 74 8.46 -1.72 -4.92
CA LEU A 74 7.68 -0.61 -4.39
C LEU A 74 8.31 0.75 -4.73
N LEU A 75 9.62 0.88 -4.49
CA LEU A 75 10.37 2.08 -4.80
C LEU A 75 10.45 2.31 -6.31
N TYR A 76 10.73 1.25 -7.07
CA TYR A 76 10.81 1.32 -8.53
C TYR A 76 9.50 1.83 -9.13
N TYR A 77 8.36 1.20 -8.82
CA TYR A 77 7.08 1.58 -9.40
C TYR A 77 6.61 2.95 -8.92
N THR A 78 6.82 3.31 -7.66
CA THR A 78 6.52 4.67 -7.16
C THR A 78 7.31 5.73 -7.94
N LYS A 79 8.60 5.48 -8.19
CA LYS A 79 9.44 6.37 -9.02
C LYS A 79 8.93 6.45 -10.46
N GLN A 80 8.56 5.31 -11.06
CA GLN A 80 8.02 5.30 -12.43
C GLN A 80 6.69 6.05 -12.52
N GLN A 81 5.78 5.88 -11.56
CA GLN A 81 4.52 6.62 -11.48
C GLN A 81 4.77 8.13 -11.42
N ALA A 82 5.72 8.59 -10.59
CA ALA A 82 6.09 10.00 -10.51
C ALA A 82 6.67 10.54 -11.84
N LEU A 83 7.56 9.77 -12.49
CA LEU A 83 8.16 10.14 -13.78
C LEU A 83 7.12 10.19 -14.90
N GLN A 84 6.18 9.25 -14.95
CA GLN A 84 5.10 9.25 -15.93
C GLN A 84 4.14 10.41 -15.67
N LEU A 85 3.81 10.69 -14.41
CA LEU A 85 2.92 11.79 -14.05
C LEU A 85 3.55 13.15 -14.37
N GLN A 86 4.86 13.32 -14.16
CA GLN A 86 5.60 14.52 -14.58
C GLN A 86 5.47 14.78 -16.08
N LYS A 87 5.50 13.74 -16.93
CA LYS A 87 5.31 13.86 -18.38
C LYS A 87 3.90 14.32 -18.75
N LEU A 88 2.89 13.92 -17.97
CA LEU A 88 1.50 14.31 -18.18
C LEU A 88 1.16 15.71 -17.62
N LEU A 89 1.99 16.25 -16.75
CA LEU A 89 1.82 17.53 -16.06
C LEU A 89 3.11 18.37 -16.19
N PRO A 90 3.45 18.87 -17.38
CA PRO A 90 4.72 19.59 -17.62
C PRO A 90 4.83 20.90 -16.81
N ASP A 91 3.71 21.51 -16.45
CA ASP A 91 3.65 22.76 -15.68
C ASP A 91 3.74 22.55 -14.16
N TYR A 92 3.83 21.29 -13.71
CA TYR A 92 3.94 20.93 -12.30
C TYR A 92 5.34 20.42 -11.98
N VAL A 93 5.78 20.61 -10.73
CA VAL A 93 6.93 19.88 -10.17
C VAL A 93 6.40 18.61 -9.51
N VAL A 94 6.65 17.44 -10.11
CA VAL A 94 6.20 16.16 -9.57
C VAL A 94 7.36 15.45 -8.89
N LYS A 95 7.16 15.05 -7.63
CA LYS A 95 8.13 14.28 -6.84
C LYS A 95 7.43 13.15 -6.09
N PHE A 96 8.22 12.22 -5.57
CA PHE A 96 7.74 11.19 -4.67
C PHE A 96 8.56 11.19 -3.38
N ALA A 97 7.96 10.75 -2.30
CA ALA A 97 8.60 10.50 -1.01
C ALA A 97 8.13 9.17 -0.41
N MET A 98 8.86 8.70 0.58
CA MET A 98 8.53 7.53 1.37
C MET A 98 8.35 7.93 2.84
N SER A 99 7.44 7.24 3.53
CA SER A 99 7.12 7.53 4.94
C SER A 99 8.26 7.08 5.86
N TYR A 100 8.87 5.94 5.58
CA TYR A 100 9.87 5.31 6.48
C TYR A 100 11.21 4.98 5.82
N SER A 101 11.46 5.46 4.60
CA SER A 101 12.73 5.27 3.88
C SER A 101 13.05 6.51 3.05
N ASP A 102 14.22 6.54 2.42
CA ASP A 102 14.60 7.68 1.58
C ASP A 102 13.96 7.58 0.18
N PRO A 103 13.65 8.72 -0.48
CA PRO A 103 13.69 10.08 0.06
C PRO A 103 12.54 10.33 1.04
N LEU A 104 12.81 10.96 2.19
CA LEU A 104 11.80 11.20 3.22
C LEU A 104 10.85 12.33 2.82
N ILE A 105 9.65 12.33 3.39
CA ILE A 105 8.65 13.40 3.19
C ILE A 105 9.25 14.78 3.49
N SER A 106 10.02 14.92 4.57
CA SER A 106 10.68 16.18 4.96
C SER A 106 11.68 16.68 3.93
N ASP A 107 12.43 15.78 3.31
CA ASP A 107 13.49 16.13 2.36
C ASP A 107 12.85 16.68 1.10
N VAL A 108 11.82 15.98 0.61
CA VAL A 108 11.12 16.38 -0.61
C VAL A 108 10.31 17.66 -0.41
N LEU A 109 9.71 17.86 0.77
CA LEU A 109 9.06 19.14 1.11
C LEU A 109 10.07 20.30 1.15
N THR A 110 11.29 20.08 1.66
CA THR A 110 12.37 21.08 1.61
C THR A 110 12.74 21.42 0.17
N GLU A 111 12.78 20.43 -0.72
CA GLU A 111 13.03 20.67 -2.13
C GLU A 111 11.89 21.46 -2.81
N PHE A 112 10.63 21.26 -2.40
CA PHE A 112 9.50 22.04 -2.90
C PHE A 112 9.56 23.51 -2.47
N GLU A 113 9.98 23.78 -1.22
CA GLU A 113 10.22 25.14 -0.74
C GLU A 113 11.36 25.83 -1.49
N ALA A 114 12.48 25.12 -1.69
CA ALA A 114 13.60 25.63 -2.49
C ALA A 114 13.18 25.92 -3.93
N ALA A 115 12.27 25.10 -4.48
CA ALA A 115 11.66 25.32 -5.78
C ALA A 115 10.62 26.45 -5.77
N LYS A 116 10.23 27.01 -4.62
CA LYS A 116 9.18 28.03 -4.47
C LYS A 116 7.80 27.56 -4.96
N VAL A 117 7.44 26.32 -4.66
CA VAL A 117 6.07 25.81 -4.88
C VAL A 117 5.11 26.50 -3.91
N ASP A 118 4.00 27.01 -4.44
CA ASP A 118 2.96 27.74 -3.69
C ASP A 118 1.59 27.03 -3.67
N ASP A 119 1.43 25.95 -4.46
CA ASP A 119 0.28 25.05 -4.43
C ASP A 119 0.75 23.60 -4.53
N LEU A 120 0.56 22.81 -3.48
CA LEU A 120 1.06 21.45 -3.39
C LEU A 120 -0.10 20.47 -3.23
N THR A 121 -0.26 19.59 -4.22
CA THR A 121 -1.13 18.40 -4.10
C THR A 121 -0.33 17.25 -3.53
N ILE A 122 -0.85 16.62 -2.48
CA ILE A 122 -0.20 15.50 -1.81
C ILE A 122 -1.11 14.29 -1.96
N ILE A 123 -0.58 13.21 -2.55
CA ILE A 123 -1.30 11.99 -2.83
C ILE A 123 -0.55 10.84 -2.14
N PRO A 124 -0.93 10.48 -0.90
CA PRO A 124 -0.60 9.19 -0.34
C PRO A 124 -1.13 8.09 -1.28
N LEU A 125 -0.29 7.15 -1.69
CA LEU A 125 -0.62 6.07 -2.61
C LEU A 125 -1.37 4.92 -1.92
N TYR A 126 -2.22 5.27 -0.95
CA TYR A 126 -3.13 4.39 -0.24
C TYR A 126 -4.55 4.73 -0.69
N PRO A 127 -5.22 3.87 -1.49
CA PRO A 127 -6.55 4.19 -1.96
C PRO A 127 -7.53 4.34 -0.81
N GLN A 128 -7.49 3.45 0.19
CA GLN A 128 -8.32 3.50 1.38
C GLN A 128 -7.59 4.22 2.52
N TYR A 129 -8.24 5.23 3.11
CA TYR A 129 -7.72 5.91 4.29
C TYR A 129 -7.60 4.93 5.48
N SER A 130 -6.46 5.02 6.17
CA SER A 130 -6.25 4.46 7.51
C SER A 130 -5.52 5.49 8.36
N THR A 131 -5.78 5.49 9.66
CA THR A 131 -5.01 6.28 10.63
C THR A 131 -3.55 5.83 10.69
N THR A 132 -3.27 4.57 10.33
CA THR A 132 -1.93 3.97 10.34
C THR A 132 -1.10 4.29 9.10
N THR A 133 -1.71 4.84 8.05
CA THR A 133 -1.04 5.17 6.78
C THR A 133 -1.17 6.66 6.48
N VAL A 134 -2.32 7.09 5.96
CA VAL A 134 -2.60 8.48 5.61
C VAL A 134 -2.53 9.39 6.84
N GLY A 135 -2.97 8.88 8.01
CA GLY A 135 -2.84 9.61 9.28
C GLY A 135 -1.38 9.89 9.66
N SER A 136 -0.47 8.94 9.46
CA SER A 136 0.97 9.13 9.66
C SER A 136 1.56 10.16 8.68
N VAL A 137 1.19 10.06 7.41
CA VAL A 137 1.60 11.04 6.39
C VAL A 137 1.15 12.45 6.76
N ALA A 138 -0.09 12.61 7.24
CA ALA A 138 -0.59 13.90 7.70
C ALA A 138 0.22 14.44 8.91
N ASP A 139 0.60 13.58 9.86
CA ASP A 139 1.43 13.98 10.99
C ASP A 139 2.82 14.46 10.54
N ASP A 140 3.44 13.80 9.56
CA ASP A 140 4.74 14.18 9.02
C ASP A 140 4.70 15.53 8.28
N ILE A 141 3.66 15.76 7.47
CA ILE A 141 3.44 17.05 6.79
C ILE A 141 3.22 18.16 7.81
N ASN A 142 2.34 17.94 8.79
CA ASN A 142 2.05 18.92 9.83
C ASN A 142 3.31 19.23 10.67
N ARG A 143 4.10 18.21 11.02
CA ARG A 143 5.36 18.38 11.75
C ARG A 143 6.37 19.20 10.94
N PHE A 144 6.45 18.98 9.63
CA PHE A 144 7.35 19.73 8.75
C PHE A 144 6.99 21.22 8.69
N PHE A 145 5.70 21.55 8.57
CA PHE A 145 5.23 22.93 8.47
C PHE A 145 5.02 23.62 9.82
N TYR A 146 5.06 22.88 10.92
CA TYR A 146 4.96 23.46 12.26
C TYR A 146 6.04 24.52 12.48
N ARG A 147 5.62 25.76 12.77
CA ARG A 147 6.45 26.96 12.97
C ARG A 147 7.19 27.49 11.73
N ARG A 148 6.87 27.03 10.52
CA ARG A 148 7.37 27.65 9.28
C ARG A 148 6.63 28.95 8.98
N SER A 149 7.36 29.96 8.50
CA SER A 149 6.78 31.28 8.22
C SER A 149 5.93 31.33 6.95
N VAL A 150 6.16 30.41 6.01
CA VAL A 150 5.41 30.32 4.76
C VAL A 150 4.95 28.88 4.60
N ILE A 151 3.65 28.71 4.35
CA ILE A 151 3.01 27.42 4.08
C ILE A 151 2.31 27.57 2.72
N PRO A 152 2.57 26.72 1.72
CA PRO A 152 1.87 26.77 0.45
C PRO A 152 0.40 26.32 0.62
N ASN A 153 -0.44 26.48 -0.40
CA ASN A 153 -1.75 25.83 -0.38
C ASN A 153 -1.54 24.30 -0.38
N LEU A 154 -2.00 23.63 0.66
CA LEU A 154 -1.85 22.19 0.83
C LEU A 154 -3.15 21.48 0.48
N HIS A 155 -3.07 20.52 -0.45
CA HIS A 155 -4.21 19.72 -0.90
C HIS A 155 -3.89 18.24 -0.67
N LEU A 156 -4.20 17.76 0.53
CA LEU A 156 -4.01 16.35 0.88
C LEU A 156 -5.21 15.53 0.40
N ILE A 157 -4.97 14.63 -0.55
CA ILE A 157 -5.95 13.62 -0.94
C ILE A 157 -5.94 12.54 0.13
N THR A 158 -6.93 12.55 1.01
CA THR A 158 -6.97 11.62 2.15
C THR A 158 -7.40 10.21 1.76
N ASP A 159 -8.17 10.09 0.68
CA ASP A 159 -8.72 8.83 0.21
C ASP A 159 -9.12 8.96 -1.27
N PHE A 160 -9.04 7.88 -2.03
CA PHE A 160 -9.56 7.79 -3.40
C PHE A 160 -10.15 6.41 -3.73
N CYS A 161 -10.55 5.64 -2.73
CA CYS A 161 -11.04 4.28 -2.90
C CYS A 161 -12.36 4.18 -3.67
N ASP A 162 -13.18 5.23 -3.60
CA ASP A 162 -14.44 5.40 -4.35
C ASP A 162 -14.28 6.28 -5.58
N PHE A 163 -13.06 6.70 -5.89
CA PHE A 163 -12.80 7.48 -7.09
C PHE A 163 -13.01 6.61 -8.33
N LYS A 164 -14.03 6.97 -9.13
CA LYS A 164 -14.47 6.14 -10.27
C LYS A 164 -13.33 5.75 -11.22
N PRO A 165 -12.41 6.65 -11.65
CA PRO A 165 -11.26 6.25 -12.47
C PRO A 165 -10.35 5.21 -11.82
N TYR A 166 -10.15 5.25 -10.49
CA TYR A 166 -9.39 4.23 -9.78
C TYR A 166 -10.09 2.86 -9.81
N ILE A 167 -11.40 2.83 -9.50
CA ILE A 167 -12.21 1.60 -9.58
C ILE A 167 -12.17 1.01 -10.99
N GLN A 168 -12.28 1.85 -12.02
CA GLN A 168 -12.23 1.41 -13.42
C GLN A 168 -10.87 0.86 -13.83
N ALA A 169 -9.77 1.51 -13.43
CA ALA A 169 -8.43 1.02 -13.71
C ALA A 169 -8.17 -0.34 -13.03
N LEU A 170 -8.58 -0.49 -11.77
CA LEU A 170 -8.44 -1.75 -11.04
C LEU A 170 -9.35 -2.85 -11.60
N ALA A 171 -10.60 -2.53 -11.93
CA ALA A 171 -11.51 -3.46 -12.58
C ALA A 171 -10.96 -3.93 -13.94
N ALA A 172 -10.41 -3.05 -14.76
CA ALA A 172 -9.78 -3.42 -16.02
C ALA A 172 -8.63 -4.42 -15.82
N LYS A 173 -7.79 -4.20 -14.80
CA LYS A 173 -6.69 -5.11 -14.45
C LYS A 173 -7.19 -6.50 -14.05
N ILE A 174 -8.19 -6.54 -13.16
CA ILE A 174 -8.80 -7.80 -12.71
C ILE A 174 -9.50 -8.52 -13.88
N ALA A 175 -10.20 -7.79 -14.74
CA ALA A 175 -10.88 -8.35 -15.91
C ALA A 175 -9.89 -8.97 -16.91
N ALA A 176 -8.73 -8.34 -17.14
CA ALA A 176 -7.67 -8.91 -17.96
C ALA A 176 -7.17 -10.24 -17.37
N SER A 177 -6.88 -10.29 -16.07
CA SER A 177 -6.47 -11.53 -15.41
C SER A 177 -7.56 -12.62 -15.44
N LEU A 178 -8.84 -12.25 -15.35
CA LEU A 178 -9.97 -13.18 -15.49
C LEU A 178 -10.14 -13.73 -16.91
N ALA A 179 -9.66 -13.02 -17.93
CA ALA A 179 -9.69 -13.49 -19.31
C ALA A 179 -8.64 -14.61 -19.53
N GLU A 180 -7.49 -14.49 -18.88
CA GLU A 180 -6.38 -15.45 -18.97
C GLU A 180 -6.54 -16.61 -17.98
N PHE A 181 -7.10 -16.34 -16.80
CA PHE A 181 -7.28 -17.29 -15.72
C PHE A 181 -8.77 -17.44 -15.38
N LYS A 182 -9.26 -18.67 -15.37
CA LYS A 182 -10.66 -18.99 -15.04
C LYS A 182 -10.74 -19.53 -13.60
N PRO A 183 -10.95 -18.67 -12.58
CA PRO A 183 -11.02 -19.09 -11.20
C PRO A 183 -12.39 -19.67 -10.84
N ASP A 184 -12.42 -20.50 -9.80
CA ASP A 184 -13.64 -20.84 -9.07
C ASP A 184 -14.04 -19.72 -8.09
N LEU A 185 -13.06 -18.91 -7.66
CA LEU A 185 -13.24 -17.79 -6.72
C LEU A 185 -12.26 -16.64 -7.02
N LEU A 186 -12.76 -15.40 -7.01
CA LEU A 186 -11.94 -14.20 -6.88
C LEU A 186 -11.81 -13.83 -5.39
N LEU A 187 -10.58 -13.79 -4.88
CA LEU A 187 -10.26 -13.36 -3.53
C LEU A 187 -9.72 -11.92 -3.55
N LEU A 188 -10.41 -11.00 -2.88
CA LEU A 188 -9.93 -9.63 -2.67
C LEU A 188 -9.27 -9.54 -1.29
N SER A 189 -7.93 -9.49 -1.28
CA SER A 189 -7.13 -9.47 -0.04
C SER A 189 -6.65 -8.04 0.25
N TYR A 190 -7.08 -7.49 1.39
CA TYR A 190 -6.63 -6.18 1.88
C TYR A 190 -5.63 -6.36 3.01
N HIS A 191 -4.73 -5.41 3.26
CA HIS A 191 -3.90 -5.47 4.47
C HIS A 191 -4.81 -5.39 5.72
N GLY A 192 -4.61 -6.23 6.72
CA GLY A 192 -5.38 -6.20 7.94
C GLY A 192 -5.02 -5.02 8.83
N ILE A 193 -5.90 -4.67 9.77
CA ILE A 193 -5.54 -3.82 10.91
C ILE A 193 -6.08 -4.46 12.20
N PRO A 194 -5.54 -4.11 13.37
CA PRO A 194 -6.10 -4.56 14.64
C PRO A 194 -7.56 -4.10 14.80
N LYS A 195 -8.43 -4.95 15.33
CA LYS A 195 -9.84 -4.60 15.59
C LYS A 195 -9.96 -3.41 16.55
N SER A 196 -9.00 -3.26 17.45
CA SER A 196 -8.92 -2.12 18.38
C SER A 196 -8.80 -0.78 17.65
N TYR A 197 -8.18 -0.74 16.46
CA TYR A 197 -8.00 0.49 15.70
C TYR A 197 -9.33 0.90 15.06
N VAL A 198 -10.07 -0.06 14.52
CA VAL A 198 -11.44 0.15 14.03
C VAL A 198 -12.35 0.61 15.17
N ALA A 199 -12.25 -0.02 16.35
CA ALA A 199 -13.02 0.38 17.53
C ALA A 199 -12.70 1.82 18.00
N LYS A 200 -11.49 2.32 17.71
CA LYS A 200 -11.06 3.71 17.97
C LYS A 200 -11.45 4.68 16.85
N GLY A 201 -12.18 4.23 15.83
CA GLY A 201 -12.72 5.06 14.76
C GLY A 201 -11.92 5.05 13.45
N ASP A 202 -10.99 4.11 13.27
CA ASP A 202 -10.33 3.95 11.99
C ASP A 202 -11.34 3.47 10.90
N PRO A 203 -11.54 4.22 9.80
CA PRO A 203 -12.55 3.90 8.81
C PRO A 203 -12.10 2.86 7.78
N TYR A 204 -10.86 2.37 7.86
CA TYR A 204 -10.24 1.54 6.81
C TYR A 204 -11.08 0.31 6.44
N GLN A 205 -11.67 -0.38 7.43
CA GLN A 205 -12.54 -1.53 7.15
C GLN A 205 -13.69 -1.17 6.21
N GLN A 206 -14.40 -0.07 6.50
CA GLN A 206 -15.54 0.40 5.72
C GLN A 206 -15.09 0.86 4.32
N ARG A 207 -13.92 1.47 4.20
CA ARG A 207 -13.35 1.89 2.91
C ARG A 207 -12.93 0.68 2.04
N CYS A 208 -12.44 -0.41 2.65
CA CYS A 208 -12.19 -1.67 1.94
C CYS A 208 -13.50 -2.31 1.45
N GLU A 209 -14.52 -2.38 2.31
CA GLU A 209 -15.84 -2.91 1.95
C GLU A 209 -16.48 -2.11 0.82
N LEU A 210 -16.34 -0.78 0.83
CA LEU A 210 -16.79 0.10 -0.25
C LEU A 210 -16.04 -0.18 -1.56
N THR A 211 -14.72 -0.32 -1.52
CA THR A 211 -13.90 -0.66 -2.71
C THR A 211 -14.39 -1.98 -3.31
N THR A 212 -14.58 -3.01 -2.49
CA THR A 212 -15.13 -4.31 -2.93
C THR A 212 -16.50 -4.15 -3.58
N LYS A 213 -17.44 -3.44 -2.94
CA LYS A 213 -18.79 -3.21 -3.48
C LYS A 213 -18.74 -2.53 -4.85
N LEU A 214 -17.90 -1.50 -5.01
CA LEU A 214 -17.76 -0.77 -6.27
C LEU A 214 -17.12 -1.64 -7.37
N LEU A 215 -16.09 -2.43 -7.03
CA LEU A 215 -15.49 -3.39 -7.97
C LEU A 215 -16.48 -4.44 -8.45
N LEU A 216 -17.30 -5.00 -7.56
CA LEU A 216 -18.35 -5.96 -7.92
C LEU A 216 -19.36 -5.36 -8.90
N THR A 217 -19.72 -4.09 -8.68
CA THR A 217 -20.63 -3.34 -9.54
C THR A 217 -20.02 -3.09 -10.93
N GLU A 218 -18.75 -2.72 -10.99
CA GLU A 218 -18.03 -2.42 -12.25
C GLU A 218 -17.77 -3.69 -13.07
N LEU A 219 -17.28 -4.76 -12.43
CA LEU A 219 -16.85 -5.98 -13.11
C LEU A 219 -18.01 -6.89 -13.56
N LYS A 220 -19.20 -6.77 -12.93
CA LYS A 220 -20.39 -7.61 -13.22
C LYS A 220 -20.05 -9.11 -13.27
N LEU A 221 -19.31 -9.57 -12.26
CA LEU A 221 -18.74 -10.91 -12.23
C LEU A 221 -19.80 -12.00 -12.12
N LYS A 222 -19.51 -13.14 -12.77
CA LYS A 222 -20.24 -14.40 -12.58
C LYS A 222 -19.55 -15.34 -11.60
N VAL A 223 -18.26 -15.10 -11.32
CA VAL A 223 -17.49 -15.87 -10.35
C VAL A 223 -17.79 -15.36 -8.93
N PRO A 224 -17.92 -16.25 -7.93
CA PRO A 224 -18.03 -15.84 -6.53
C PRO A 224 -16.82 -14.98 -6.12
N VAL A 225 -17.06 -14.02 -5.23
CA VAL A 225 -16.03 -13.13 -4.69
C VAL A 225 -16.02 -13.21 -3.18
N LYS A 226 -14.82 -13.23 -2.60
CA LYS A 226 -14.64 -13.19 -1.14
C LYS A 226 -13.60 -12.14 -0.77
N GLN A 227 -13.94 -11.30 0.20
CA GLN A 227 -13.02 -10.33 0.80
C GLN A 227 -12.32 -10.95 2.01
N THR A 228 -11.02 -10.72 2.14
CA THR A 228 -10.19 -11.15 3.28
C THR A 228 -9.19 -10.08 3.68
N TYR A 229 -8.54 -10.30 4.83
CA TYR A 229 -7.47 -9.44 5.35
C TYR A 229 -6.18 -10.24 5.56
N GLN A 230 -5.07 -9.76 5.01
CA GLN A 230 -3.73 -10.36 5.13
C GLN A 230 -2.87 -9.62 6.14
N SER A 231 -1.62 -10.06 6.33
CA SER A 231 -0.58 -9.37 7.07
C SER A 231 -0.97 -9.05 8.52
N ARG A 232 -0.76 -10.03 9.41
CA ARG A 232 -1.01 -9.88 10.86
C ARG A 232 0.29 -9.69 11.61
N PHE A 233 0.31 -8.78 12.57
CA PHE A 233 1.48 -8.52 13.40
C PHE A 233 1.12 -8.48 14.89
N GLY A 234 1.88 -9.23 15.69
CA GLY A 234 1.67 -9.26 17.14
C GLY A 234 0.47 -10.12 17.59
N PRO A 235 0.15 -10.09 18.89
CA PRO A 235 -0.83 -10.98 19.51
C PRO A 235 -2.28 -10.45 19.48
N ASP A 236 -2.49 -9.21 19.05
CA ASP A 236 -3.81 -8.58 19.07
C ASP A 236 -4.80 -9.29 18.15
N GLU A 237 -6.10 -9.02 18.32
CA GLU A 237 -7.11 -9.46 17.36
C GLU A 237 -7.10 -8.58 16.11
N TRP A 238 -7.06 -9.20 14.95
CA TRP A 238 -7.07 -8.52 13.64
C TRP A 238 -8.41 -8.69 12.94
N LEU A 239 -8.64 -7.87 11.92
CA LEU A 239 -9.76 -8.03 11.01
C LEU A 239 -9.78 -9.43 10.39
N THR A 240 -10.99 -9.95 10.22
CA THR A 240 -11.27 -11.28 9.68
C THR A 240 -12.31 -11.17 8.56
N PRO A 241 -12.39 -12.15 7.64
CA PRO A 241 -11.62 -13.40 7.57
C PRO A 241 -10.16 -13.19 7.18
N ALA A 242 -9.24 -13.94 7.79
CA ALA A 242 -7.81 -13.87 7.48
C ALA A 242 -7.50 -14.57 6.14
N THR A 243 -6.65 -13.95 5.30
CA THR A 243 -6.32 -14.45 3.95
C THR A 243 -5.66 -15.83 4.00
N ASP A 244 -4.69 -16.03 4.90
CA ASP A 244 -3.98 -17.30 5.09
C ASP A 244 -4.92 -18.45 5.49
N ALA A 245 -5.75 -18.24 6.53
CA ALA A 245 -6.71 -19.23 7.00
C ALA A 245 -7.78 -19.51 5.94
N THR A 246 -8.20 -18.49 5.20
CA THR A 246 -9.17 -18.65 4.11
C THR A 246 -8.59 -19.54 3.00
N LEU A 247 -7.39 -19.24 2.51
CA LEU A 247 -6.77 -20.00 1.42
C LEU A 247 -6.51 -21.47 1.80
N LYS A 248 -6.21 -21.77 3.07
CA LYS A 248 -6.07 -23.15 3.56
C LYS A 248 -7.40 -23.94 3.55
N THR A 249 -8.54 -23.25 3.70
CA THR A 249 -9.86 -23.91 3.83
C THR A 249 -10.62 -24.03 2.52
N LEU A 250 -10.36 -23.14 1.56
CA LEU A 250 -11.05 -23.09 0.26
C LEU A 250 -11.01 -24.41 -0.53
N PRO A 251 -9.88 -25.14 -0.63
CA PRO A 251 -9.85 -26.40 -1.38
C PRO A 251 -10.78 -27.50 -0.86
N ALA A 252 -11.05 -27.54 0.44
CA ALA A 252 -11.99 -28.47 1.06
C ALA A 252 -13.45 -28.08 0.76
N GLN A 253 -13.69 -26.82 0.42
CA GLN A 253 -15.00 -26.29 0.01
C GLN A 253 -15.24 -26.42 -1.50
N GLY A 254 -14.36 -27.10 -2.23
CA GLY A 254 -14.47 -27.32 -3.67
C GLY A 254 -13.83 -26.24 -4.56
N VAL A 255 -13.28 -25.16 -3.98
CA VAL A 255 -12.54 -24.13 -4.74
C VAL A 255 -11.14 -24.65 -5.07
N LYS A 256 -10.89 -25.00 -6.33
CA LYS A 256 -9.61 -25.54 -6.81
C LYS A 256 -8.76 -24.52 -7.55
N ARG A 257 -9.36 -23.44 -8.04
CA ARG A 257 -8.68 -22.38 -8.77
C ARG A 257 -9.02 -21.03 -8.15
N VAL A 258 -8.03 -20.30 -7.66
CA VAL A 258 -8.25 -18.99 -7.02
C VAL A 258 -7.47 -17.90 -7.75
N LEU A 259 -8.15 -16.82 -8.07
CA LEU A 259 -7.52 -15.57 -8.49
C LEU A 259 -7.51 -14.64 -7.30
N VAL A 260 -6.35 -14.12 -6.91
CA VAL A 260 -6.20 -13.17 -5.81
C VAL A 260 -5.90 -11.79 -6.37
N ALA A 261 -6.53 -10.76 -5.82
CA ALA A 261 -6.19 -9.36 -6.11
C ALA A 261 -6.05 -8.59 -4.79
N SER A 262 -5.18 -7.57 -4.76
CA SER A 262 -5.00 -6.72 -3.58
C SER A 262 -5.31 -5.26 -3.89
N PRO A 263 -6.56 -4.81 -3.66
CA PRO A 263 -6.98 -3.45 -4.03
C PRO A 263 -6.22 -2.36 -3.29
N SER A 264 -5.74 -2.62 -2.06
CA SER A 264 -5.08 -1.62 -1.24
C SER A 264 -3.64 -1.28 -1.64
N PHE A 265 -3.04 -2.02 -2.59
CA PHE A 265 -1.68 -1.78 -3.05
C PHE A 265 -1.67 -1.38 -4.53
N VAL A 266 -1.28 -0.15 -4.81
CA VAL A 266 -1.16 0.38 -6.19
C VAL A 266 0.19 0.09 -6.84
N ALA A 267 1.15 -0.44 -6.08
CA ALA A 267 2.46 -0.87 -6.54
C ALA A 267 2.83 -2.16 -5.81
N ASP A 268 3.49 -3.08 -6.52
CA ASP A 268 3.93 -4.34 -5.95
C ASP A 268 4.97 -4.13 -4.84
N CYS A 269 4.84 -4.91 -3.77
CA CYS A 269 5.63 -4.82 -2.56
C CYS A 269 5.84 -6.19 -1.92
N LEU A 270 6.37 -6.22 -0.70
CA LEU A 270 6.58 -7.46 0.05
C LEU A 270 5.27 -8.21 0.27
N GLU A 271 4.21 -7.48 0.62
CA GLU A 271 2.89 -8.01 0.93
C GLU A 271 2.19 -8.61 -0.30
N THR A 272 2.51 -8.15 -1.52
CA THR A 272 1.96 -8.74 -2.75
C THR A 272 2.85 -9.88 -3.27
N LEU A 273 4.13 -9.61 -3.53
CA LEU A 273 4.99 -10.57 -4.23
C LEU A 273 5.53 -11.69 -3.35
N HIS A 274 5.67 -11.47 -2.04
CA HIS A 274 6.10 -12.53 -1.13
C HIS A 274 4.92 -13.14 -0.40
N GLU A 275 4.15 -12.34 0.35
CA GLU A 275 3.07 -12.90 1.17
C GLU A 275 1.97 -13.51 0.28
N LEU A 276 1.41 -12.78 -0.68
CA LEU A 276 0.36 -13.34 -1.54
C LEU A 276 0.88 -14.39 -2.56
N GLU A 277 1.90 -14.03 -3.35
CA GLU A 277 2.32 -14.87 -4.48
C GLU A 277 3.17 -16.07 -4.09
N ILE A 278 3.90 -16.03 -2.97
CA ILE A 278 4.74 -17.14 -2.50
C ILE A 278 4.06 -17.88 -1.35
N GLU A 279 3.88 -17.23 -0.21
CA GLU A 279 3.42 -17.89 1.03
C GLU A 279 1.96 -18.34 0.92
N ASN A 280 1.06 -17.46 0.54
CA ASN A 280 -0.37 -17.75 0.41
C ASN A 280 -0.69 -18.67 -0.77
N ARG A 281 0.05 -18.56 -1.89
CA ARG A 281 0.02 -19.54 -2.98
C ARG A 281 0.36 -20.93 -2.45
N GLU A 282 1.46 -21.07 -1.71
CA GLU A 282 1.88 -22.34 -1.13
C GLU A 282 0.80 -22.92 -0.21
N TYR A 283 0.20 -22.10 0.66
CA TYR A 283 -0.91 -22.52 1.52
C TYR A 283 -2.10 -23.09 0.74
N PHE A 284 -2.50 -22.42 -0.35
CA PHE A 284 -3.62 -22.87 -1.17
C PHE A 284 -3.32 -24.20 -1.87
N LEU A 285 -2.15 -24.30 -2.52
CA LEU A 285 -1.76 -25.48 -3.29
C LEU A 285 -1.54 -26.70 -2.39
N THR A 286 -0.83 -26.53 -1.28
CA THR A 286 -0.58 -27.61 -0.31
C THR A 286 -1.85 -28.10 0.40
N SER A 287 -2.87 -27.22 0.52
CA SER A 287 -4.18 -27.59 1.08
C SER A 287 -5.10 -28.29 0.05
N GLY A 288 -4.63 -28.58 -1.16
CA GLY A 288 -5.35 -29.32 -2.20
C GLY A 288 -6.01 -28.43 -3.27
N GLY A 289 -5.60 -27.16 -3.35
CA GLY A 289 -5.85 -26.30 -4.50
C GLY A 289 -5.04 -26.76 -5.72
N LYS A 290 -5.48 -26.42 -6.93
CA LYS A 290 -4.83 -26.80 -8.18
C LYS A 290 -4.10 -25.63 -8.82
N ASP A 291 -4.80 -24.50 -8.99
CA ASP A 291 -4.24 -23.33 -9.66
C ASP A 291 -4.42 -22.07 -8.82
N PHE A 292 -3.39 -21.23 -8.82
CA PHE A 292 -3.37 -19.94 -8.15
C PHE A 292 -2.82 -18.90 -9.12
N ALA A 293 -3.43 -17.72 -9.12
CA ALA A 293 -2.91 -16.56 -9.82
C ALA A 293 -3.10 -15.31 -8.95
N LEU A 294 -2.11 -14.41 -9.00
CA LEU A 294 -2.20 -13.07 -8.43
C LEU A 294 -2.40 -12.05 -9.56
N VAL A 295 -3.37 -11.15 -9.39
CA VAL A 295 -3.51 -9.95 -10.21
C VAL A 295 -2.35 -9.01 -9.86
N PRO A 296 -1.48 -8.63 -10.80
CA PRO A 296 -0.43 -7.66 -10.53
C PRO A 296 -1.02 -6.35 -10.03
N ALA A 297 -0.31 -5.66 -9.13
CA ALA A 297 -0.69 -4.31 -8.75
C ALA A 297 -0.73 -3.37 -9.99
N LEU A 298 -1.32 -2.18 -9.80
CA LEU A 298 -1.41 -1.20 -10.88
C LEU A 298 -0.01 -0.78 -11.37
N ASN A 299 1.01 -0.79 -10.51
CA ASN A 299 2.41 -0.57 -10.88
C ASN A 299 2.57 0.69 -11.74
N ALA A 300 3.43 0.65 -12.76
CA ALA A 300 3.62 1.74 -13.71
C ALA A 300 2.65 1.69 -14.91
N ASP A 301 1.45 1.12 -14.73
CA ASP A 301 0.42 1.06 -15.76
C ASP A 301 -0.03 2.49 -16.14
N PRO A 302 0.05 2.88 -17.43
CA PRO A 302 -0.36 4.21 -17.87
C PRO A 302 -1.79 4.57 -17.46
N ALA A 303 -2.70 3.59 -17.36
CA ALA A 303 -4.06 3.83 -16.89
C ALA A 303 -4.10 4.37 -15.45
N PHE A 304 -3.23 3.87 -14.57
CA PHE A 304 -3.15 4.37 -13.20
C PHE A 304 -2.51 5.77 -13.14
N THR A 305 -1.51 6.06 -13.98
CA THR A 305 -0.96 7.42 -14.08
C THR A 305 -2.03 8.43 -14.53
N GLN A 306 -2.98 8.02 -15.39
CA GLN A 306 -4.15 8.86 -15.71
C GLN A 306 -5.09 9.06 -14.53
N VAL A 307 -5.25 8.07 -13.64
CA VAL A 307 -5.99 8.24 -12.38
C VAL A 307 -5.32 9.29 -11.52
N LEU A 308 -3.99 9.20 -11.32
CA LEU A 308 -3.23 10.20 -10.55
C LEU A 308 -3.35 11.60 -11.15
N ARG A 309 -3.25 11.73 -12.47
CA ARG A 309 -3.46 13.01 -13.16
C ARG A 309 -4.86 13.57 -12.88
N GLN A 310 -5.89 12.73 -12.94
CA GLN A 310 -7.25 13.18 -12.68
C GLN A 310 -7.45 13.61 -11.22
N LEU A 311 -6.83 12.93 -10.24
CA LEU A 311 -6.82 13.35 -8.83
C LEU A 311 -6.19 14.75 -8.68
N VAL A 312 -5.06 15.02 -9.35
CA VAL A 312 -4.40 16.34 -9.31
C VAL A 312 -5.27 17.45 -9.92
N LEU A 313 -6.03 17.13 -10.96
CA LEU A 313 -6.82 18.11 -11.73
C LEU A 313 -8.27 18.25 -11.25
N GLN A 314 -8.67 17.58 -10.17
CA GLN A 314 -10.03 17.72 -9.66
C GLN A 314 -10.34 19.18 -9.31
N PRO A 315 -11.54 19.68 -9.64
CA PRO A 315 -12.01 20.96 -9.13
C PRO A 315 -12.03 20.89 -7.61
N ARG A 316 -11.43 21.91 -6.97
CA ARG A 316 -11.35 22.04 -5.52
C ARG A 316 -12.37 23.04 -5.03
#